data_AF-A0A972IXN1-F1
#
_entry.id   AF-A0A972IXN1-F1
#
_cell.length_a   1.000
_cell.length_b   1.000
_cell.length_c   1.000
_cell.angle_alpha   90.00
_cell.angle_beta   90.00
_cell.angle_gamma   90.00
#
_symmetry.space_group_name_H-M   'P 1'
#
loop_
_entity.id
_entity.type
_entity.pdbx_description
1 polymer ?
#
loop_
_entity_poly.entity_id
_entity_poly.type
_entity_poly.pdbx_seq_one_letter_code
_entity_poly.pdbx_strand_id
1 'polypeptide(L)'
;MAQKSLGYVQLVWTCPNCLTKNPGNYRFCKNCGASMPENVKFEQPIKEEIITDQALIDEAKKGPDIFCGYCGSRNPVTAETCSTCGADLDEGTKRTAGTVYQASNIAHNDTIRCNVCGVENDISNLTCTSCGSPLQTTTKIEPDTSSQQTTPPKAKMGKGCMIAIVLVILAAIIGFFLMTSKKEARSVVVSNTAWQTSIQVLGLIDKQASTWRDSIPASSRILSCSERVRERSDTYVSGSEEVCGEPYFIDKGNGFSEKVQDCYYEVYDDYCTYAYQDWDVISVLSDQGNDINPLIPKTTLSENQRLGNQSVSYSISFTDSAGKVYTYVPSSLEEYRQFGVNDHYTIELNGFGSIVKMEKQ
;
A
#
# COMPACT_ATOMS: atom_id res chain seq x y z
N MET A 1 11.49 -12.33 -4.56
CA MET A 1 12.77 -11.74 -4.99
C MET A 1 13.81 -12.83 -5.01
N ALA A 2 14.69 -12.87 -6.02
CA ALA A 2 15.82 -13.79 -6.03
C ALA A 2 16.95 -13.22 -5.18
N GLN A 3 17.37 -13.99 -4.17
CA GLN A 3 18.54 -13.65 -3.36
C GLN A 3 19.81 -13.95 -4.17
N LYS A 4 20.65 -12.93 -4.35
CA LYS A 4 21.92 -13.00 -5.07
C LYS A 4 23.08 -12.89 -4.09
N SER A 5 23.99 -13.85 -4.12
CA SER A 5 25.23 -13.79 -3.34
C SER A 5 26.22 -12.84 -4.00
N LEU A 6 26.72 -11.87 -3.24
CA LEU A 6 27.79 -10.94 -3.63
C LEU A 6 29.16 -11.41 -3.16
N GLY A 7 29.21 -12.49 -2.39
CA GLY A 7 30.43 -13.09 -1.84
C GLY A 7 30.39 -13.25 -0.33
N TYR A 8 31.53 -13.61 0.25
CA TYR A 8 31.68 -13.83 1.68
C TYR A 8 32.66 -12.82 2.27
N VAL A 9 32.43 -12.44 3.52
CA VAL A 9 33.33 -11.58 4.31
C VAL A 9 33.79 -12.31 5.56
N GLN A 10 35.04 -12.08 5.96
CA GLN A 10 35.59 -12.62 7.20
C GLN A 10 35.08 -11.79 8.38
N LEU A 11 34.41 -12.43 9.34
CA LEU A 11 34.05 -11.79 10.60
C LEU A 11 35.24 -11.78 11.57
N VAL A 12 35.07 -11.14 12.72
CA VAL A 12 36.08 -11.06 13.77
C VAL A 12 35.47 -11.51 15.09
N TRP A 13 36.29 -12.02 16.01
CA TRP A 13 35.90 -12.17 17.41
C TRP A 13 36.99 -11.68 18.35
N THR A 14 36.57 -11.09 19.46
CA THR A 14 37.48 -10.62 20.51
C THR A 14 37.62 -11.68 21.59
N CYS A 15 38.86 -12.10 21.87
CA CYS A 15 39.13 -13.09 22.91
C CYS A 15 38.83 -12.51 24.31
N PRO A 16 37.96 -13.13 25.12
CA PRO A 16 37.63 -12.59 26.44
C PRO A 16 38.79 -12.72 27.44
N ASN A 17 39.76 -13.61 27.20
CA ASN A 17 40.88 -13.84 28.12
C ASN A 17 42.00 -12.81 27.97
N CYS A 18 42.28 -12.34 26.75
CA CYS A 18 43.41 -11.43 26.49
C CYS A 18 43.08 -10.27 25.54
N LEU A 19 41.81 -10.09 25.18
CA LEU A 19 41.28 -9.01 24.33
C LEU A 19 41.86 -8.94 22.90
N THR A 20 42.64 -9.95 22.48
CA THR A 20 43.12 -10.06 21.12
C THR A 20 41.95 -10.28 20.17
N LYS A 21 41.88 -9.47 19.10
CA LYS A 21 40.98 -9.69 17.98
C LYS A 21 41.53 -10.75 17.03
N ASN A 22 40.68 -11.71 16.68
CA ASN A 22 41.01 -12.87 15.86
C ASN A 22 40.09 -12.93 14.64
N PRO A 23 40.58 -13.41 13.49
CA PRO A 23 39.70 -13.76 12.37
C PRO A 23 38.61 -14.74 12.81
N GLY A 24 37.42 -14.60 12.24
CA GLY A 24 36.22 -15.33 12.62
C GLY A 24 36.37 -16.84 12.48
N ASN A 25 37.10 -17.31 11.49
CA ASN A 25 37.36 -18.73 11.26
C ASN A 25 38.39 -19.33 12.23
N TYR A 26 39.10 -18.50 13.01
CA TYR A 26 40.05 -18.99 14.01
C TYR A 26 39.28 -19.48 15.22
N ARG A 27 39.45 -20.76 15.55
CA ARG A 27 38.80 -21.43 16.68
C ARG A 27 39.51 -21.17 18.00
N PHE A 28 40.79 -20.82 17.93
CA PHE A 28 41.65 -20.48 19.07
C PHE A 28 42.22 -19.08 18.92
N CYS A 29 42.40 -18.40 20.04
CA CYS A 29 43.04 -17.09 20.07
C CYS A 29 44.49 -17.23 19.60
N LYS A 30 44.88 -16.45 18.58
CA LYS A 30 46.24 -16.46 18.03
C LYS A 30 47.32 -16.04 19.03
N ASN A 31 46.93 -15.36 20.11
CA ASN A 31 47.86 -14.83 21.11
C ASN A 31 47.98 -15.73 22.35
N CYS A 32 46.86 -16.15 22.96
CA CYS A 32 46.89 -16.92 24.21
C CYS A 32 46.48 -18.40 24.06
N GLY A 33 46.11 -18.84 22.86
CA GLY A 33 45.71 -20.23 22.58
C GLY A 33 44.35 -20.65 23.11
N ALA A 34 43.64 -19.78 23.85
CA ALA A 34 42.31 -20.10 24.38
C ALA A 34 41.29 -20.34 23.25
N SER A 35 40.48 -21.40 23.36
CA SER A 35 39.34 -21.64 22.46
C SER A 35 38.34 -20.50 22.56
N MET A 36 37.72 -20.13 21.43
CA MET A 36 36.59 -19.21 21.40
C MET A 36 35.41 -19.79 22.19
N PRO A 37 34.93 -19.13 23.25
CA PRO A 37 33.76 -19.59 24.01
C PRO A 37 32.43 -19.41 23.26
N GLU A 38 31.40 -20.15 23.66
CA GLU A 38 30.07 -20.14 23.04
C GLU A 38 29.36 -18.78 23.08
N ASN A 39 29.47 -18.07 24.20
CA ASN A 39 28.84 -16.78 24.39
C ASN A 39 29.51 -15.63 23.61
N VAL A 40 30.69 -15.86 23.01
CA VAL A 40 31.35 -14.83 22.19
C VAL A 40 30.66 -14.73 20.84
N LYS A 41 30.20 -13.51 20.53
CA LYS A 41 29.58 -13.15 19.26
C LYS A 41 30.63 -12.67 18.26
N PHE A 42 30.33 -12.85 16.98
CA PHE A 42 31.12 -12.26 15.94
C PHE A 42 30.85 -10.76 15.81
N GLU A 43 31.85 -10.08 15.28
CA GLU A 43 31.89 -8.65 15.01
C GLU A 43 32.16 -8.47 13.51
N GLN A 44 31.54 -7.46 12.90
CA GLN A 44 31.76 -7.11 11.50
C GLN A 44 32.97 -6.17 11.40
N PRO A 45 33.92 -6.39 10.48
CA PRO A 45 34.94 -5.40 10.16
C PRO A 45 34.33 -4.09 9.66
N ILE A 46 34.87 -2.97 10.11
CA ILE A 46 34.43 -1.64 9.64
C ILE A 46 34.69 -1.47 8.15
N LYS A 47 35.85 -1.94 7.68
CA LYS A 47 36.16 -2.05 6.25
C LYS A 47 35.95 -3.48 5.81
N GLU A 48 34.95 -3.68 4.98
CA GLU A 48 34.62 -4.99 4.43
C GLU A 48 35.51 -5.34 3.24
N GLU A 49 35.98 -6.57 3.20
CA GLU A 49 36.68 -7.13 2.05
C GLU A 49 36.01 -8.44 1.63
N ILE A 50 35.63 -8.52 0.35
CA ILE A 50 35.10 -9.75 -0.21
C ILE A 50 36.25 -10.75 -0.36
N ILE A 51 36.08 -11.92 0.24
CA ILE A 51 37.05 -13.01 0.19
C ILE A 51 37.15 -13.51 -1.25
N THR A 52 38.39 -13.59 -1.77
CA THR A 52 38.72 -14.13 -3.09
C THR A 52 39.37 -15.51 -3.02
N ASP A 53 39.86 -15.91 -1.84
CA ASP A 53 40.47 -17.22 -1.62
C ASP A 53 39.39 -18.33 -1.65
N GLN A 54 39.53 -19.28 -2.58
CA GLN A 54 38.54 -20.33 -2.79
C GLN A 54 38.39 -21.27 -1.60
N ALA A 55 39.48 -21.56 -0.86
CA ALA A 55 39.42 -22.44 0.31
C ALA A 55 38.64 -21.79 1.46
N LEU A 56 38.79 -20.48 1.65
CA LEU A 56 37.99 -19.71 2.61
C LEU A 56 36.52 -19.58 2.18
N ILE A 57 36.25 -19.39 0.88
CA ILE A 57 34.87 -19.41 0.34
C ILE A 57 34.22 -20.77 0.58
N ASP A 58 34.94 -21.86 0.33
CA ASP A 58 34.42 -23.21 0.55
C ASP A 58 34.25 -23.50 2.05
N GLU A 59 35.10 -22.96 2.94
CA GLU A 59 34.87 -23.02 4.38
C GLU A 59 33.61 -22.25 4.79
N ALA A 60 33.41 -21.03 4.27
CA ALA A 60 32.25 -20.20 4.56
C ALA A 60 30.92 -20.89 4.21
N LYS A 61 30.90 -21.68 3.13
CA LYS A 61 29.72 -22.44 2.66
C LYS A 61 29.35 -23.65 3.52
N LYS A 62 30.25 -24.17 4.36
CA LYS A 62 30.00 -25.41 5.14
C LYS A 62 28.90 -25.25 6.19
N GLY A 63 28.56 -24.03 6.58
CA GLY A 63 27.55 -23.74 7.61
C GLY A 63 28.15 -23.62 9.02
N PRO A 64 27.31 -23.52 10.07
CA PRO A 64 27.75 -23.14 11.40
C PRO A 64 28.64 -24.18 12.05
N ASP A 65 29.77 -23.72 12.60
CA ASP A 65 30.66 -24.54 13.41
C ASP A 65 29.94 -25.18 14.61
N ILE A 66 30.52 -26.25 15.16
CA ILE A 66 29.97 -27.04 16.26
C ILE A 66 30.81 -26.90 17.54
N PHE A 67 30.16 -26.77 18.67
CA PHE A 67 30.79 -26.82 19.98
C PHE A 67 30.77 -28.25 20.52
N CYS A 68 31.94 -28.76 20.92
CA CYS A 68 32.05 -30.08 21.52
C CYS A 68 31.25 -30.14 22.82
N GLY A 69 30.33 -31.12 22.95
CA GLY A 69 29.52 -31.30 24.16
C GLY A 69 30.35 -31.64 25.42
N TYR A 70 31.54 -32.22 25.25
CA TYR A 70 32.41 -32.61 26.37
C TYR A 70 33.29 -31.48 26.90
N CYS A 71 34.03 -30.80 26.02
CA CYS A 71 35.00 -29.77 26.43
C CYS A 71 34.68 -28.34 25.97
N GLY A 72 33.56 -28.14 25.25
CA GLY A 72 33.10 -26.82 24.81
C GLY A 72 33.96 -26.14 23.73
N SER A 73 34.96 -26.82 23.16
CA SER A 73 35.79 -26.23 22.11
C SER A 73 35.06 -26.16 20.78
N ARG A 74 35.31 -25.08 20.03
CA ARG A 74 34.72 -24.86 18.70
C ARG A 74 35.44 -25.69 17.63
N ASN A 75 34.68 -26.38 16.80
CA ASN A 75 35.18 -27.22 15.71
C ASN A 75 34.43 -26.91 14.40
N PRO A 76 35.02 -27.19 13.22
CA PRO A 76 34.29 -27.17 11.96
C PRO A 76 33.10 -28.12 12.00
N VAL A 77 31.99 -27.76 11.36
CA VAL A 77 30.79 -28.62 11.28
C VAL A 77 31.01 -29.94 10.54
N THR A 78 32.11 -30.03 9.78
CA THR A 78 32.50 -31.23 9.02
C THR A 78 33.46 -32.13 9.80
N ALA A 79 33.86 -31.75 11.01
CA ALA A 79 34.71 -32.58 11.85
C ALA A 79 33.85 -33.64 12.58
N GLU A 80 34.32 -34.88 12.60
CA GLU A 80 33.70 -35.99 13.35
C GLU A 80 34.18 -36.01 14.81
N THR A 81 35.45 -35.67 15.04
CA THR A 81 36.06 -35.68 16.37
C THR A 81 36.57 -34.30 16.76
N CYS A 82 36.48 -33.98 18.05
CA CYS A 82 36.96 -32.74 18.63
C CYS A 82 38.49 -32.62 18.54
N SER A 83 39.00 -31.55 17.92
CA SER A 83 40.44 -31.32 17.76
C SER A 83 41.18 -31.06 19.08
N THR A 84 40.46 -30.81 20.19
CA THR A 84 41.05 -30.51 21.50
C THR A 84 41.06 -31.71 22.43
N CYS A 85 39.97 -32.46 22.53
CA CYS A 85 39.84 -33.55 23.51
C CYS A 85 39.66 -34.94 22.87
N GLY A 86 39.51 -35.03 21.54
CA GLY A 86 39.29 -36.28 20.82
C GLY A 86 37.89 -36.89 20.99
N ALA A 87 37.00 -36.26 21.76
CA ALA A 87 35.62 -36.71 21.90
C ALA A 87 34.85 -36.61 20.58
N ASP A 88 33.84 -37.46 20.43
CA ASP A 88 32.90 -37.39 19.32
C ASP A 88 32.13 -36.05 19.32
N LEU A 89 31.84 -35.52 18.13
CA LEU A 89 31.09 -34.27 17.95
C LEU A 89 29.60 -34.49 17.68
N ASP A 90 29.11 -35.73 17.63
CA ASP A 90 27.69 -36.06 17.49
C ASP A 90 26.83 -35.46 18.62
N GLU A 91 27.39 -35.34 19.84
CA GLU A 91 26.74 -34.70 21.00
C GLU A 91 26.98 -33.18 21.07
N GLY A 92 27.59 -32.59 20.04
CA GLY A 92 27.92 -31.17 19.99
C GLY A 92 26.75 -30.25 19.62
N THR A 93 26.85 -28.99 20.03
CA THR A 93 25.84 -27.96 19.73
C THR A 93 26.33 -27.04 18.62
N LYS A 94 25.56 -26.90 17.53
CA LYS A 94 25.89 -25.96 16.44
C LYS A 94 25.80 -24.51 16.94
N ARG A 95 26.75 -23.67 16.50
CA ARG A 95 26.71 -22.22 16.71
C ARG A 95 25.45 -21.63 16.08
N THR A 96 24.95 -20.56 16.70
CA THR A 96 23.90 -19.73 16.09
C THR A 96 24.40 -19.17 14.75
N ALA A 97 23.54 -19.22 13.74
CA ALA A 97 23.74 -18.66 12.41
C ALA A 97 22.41 -18.09 11.90
N GLY A 98 22.46 -17.41 10.76
CA GLY A 98 21.30 -16.82 10.09
C GLY A 98 20.92 -15.44 10.61
N THR A 99 21.71 -14.85 11.51
CA THR A 99 21.52 -13.45 11.91
C THR A 99 21.68 -12.56 10.68
N VAL A 100 20.60 -11.84 10.33
CA VAL A 100 20.59 -10.85 9.26
C VAL A 100 20.94 -9.48 9.85
N TYR A 101 21.87 -8.78 9.21
CA TYR A 101 22.31 -7.46 9.64
C TYR A 101 22.78 -6.59 8.47
N GLN A 102 22.81 -5.29 8.68
CA GLN A 102 23.25 -4.30 7.68
C GLN A 102 24.72 -3.92 7.88
N ALA A 103 25.39 -3.51 6.81
CA ALA A 103 26.70 -2.87 6.93
C ALA A 103 26.59 -1.56 7.72
N SER A 104 27.68 -1.23 8.43
CA SER A 104 27.85 0.12 8.96
C SER A 104 28.01 1.09 7.78
N ASN A 105 26.98 1.90 7.50
CA ASN A 105 26.99 2.95 6.47
C ASN A 105 27.78 4.21 6.89
N ILE A 106 28.65 4.11 7.89
CA ILE A 106 29.45 5.23 8.36
C ILE A 106 30.63 5.39 7.39
N ALA A 107 30.86 6.60 6.90
CA ALA A 107 32.06 6.89 6.14
C ALA A 107 33.28 6.73 7.06
N HIS A 108 34.25 5.91 6.64
CA HIS A 108 35.47 5.65 7.41
C HIS A 108 36.70 5.98 6.59
N ASN A 109 37.73 6.52 7.24
CA ASN A 109 39.03 6.71 6.61
C ASN A 109 39.75 5.35 6.50
N ASP A 110 40.68 5.22 5.55
CA ASP A 110 41.51 4.01 5.41
C ASP A 110 42.48 3.79 6.59
N THR A 111 42.58 4.75 7.51
CA THR A 111 43.46 4.68 8.68
C THR A 111 42.71 4.88 9.99
N ILE A 112 43.23 4.26 11.04
CA ILE A 112 42.77 4.38 12.43
C ILE A 112 43.95 4.69 13.36
N ARG A 113 43.76 5.64 14.25
CA ARG A 113 44.74 5.97 15.29
C ARG A 113 44.57 5.02 16.48
N CYS A 114 45.64 4.36 16.89
CA CYS A 114 45.66 3.52 18.08
C CYS A 114 45.35 4.35 19.33
N ASN A 115 44.35 3.94 20.11
CA ASN A 115 43.97 4.63 21.35
C ASN A 115 44.95 4.41 22.52
N VAL A 116 45.89 3.46 22.39
CA VAL A 116 46.90 3.16 23.41
C VAL A 116 48.20 3.93 23.17
N CYS A 117 48.80 3.82 21.97
CA CYS A 117 50.10 4.42 21.67
C CYS A 117 50.06 5.59 20.67
N GLY A 118 48.90 5.87 20.08
CA GLY A 118 48.74 6.98 19.14
C GLY A 118 49.26 6.74 17.72
N VAL A 119 49.87 5.58 17.43
CA VAL A 119 50.35 5.22 16.07
C VAL A 119 49.17 5.04 15.12
N GLU A 120 49.31 5.52 13.88
CA GLU A 120 48.33 5.30 12.82
C GLU A 120 48.51 3.92 12.19
N ASN A 121 47.39 3.24 11.94
CA ASN A 121 47.33 1.89 11.40
C ASN A 121 46.31 1.87 10.26
N ASP A 122 46.44 0.91 9.35
CA ASP A 122 45.38 0.62 8.38
C ASP A 122 44.10 0.14 9.10
N ILE A 123 42.93 0.56 8.62
CA ILE A 123 41.64 0.20 9.23
C ILE A 123 41.29 -1.30 9.08
N SER A 124 41.94 -2.02 8.16
CA SER A 124 41.85 -3.48 8.05
C SER A 124 42.62 -4.23 9.15
N ASN A 125 43.54 -3.54 9.86
CA ASN A 125 44.31 -4.17 10.93
C ASN A 125 43.44 -4.42 12.18
N LEU A 126 43.53 -5.64 12.72
CA LEU A 126 42.86 -5.98 13.99
C LEU A 126 43.64 -5.54 15.23
N THR A 127 44.95 -5.33 15.09
CA THR A 127 45.88 -4.98 16.17
C THR A 127 46.87 -3.92 15.72
N CYS A 128 47.33 -3.07 16.64
CA CYS A 128 48.33 -2.06 16.36
C CYS A 128 49.67 -2.68 15.97
N THR A 129 50.26 -2.23 14.86
CA THR A 129 51.55 -2.71 14.36
C THR A 129 52.73 -2.37 15.27
N SER A 130 52.59 -1.32 16.10
CA SER A 130 53.66 -0.87 17.01
C SER A 130 53.57 -1.49 18.41
N CYS A 131 52.40 -1.45 19.06
CA CYS A 131 52.25 -1.89 20.45
C CYS A 131 51.40 -3.16 20.63
N GLY A 132 50.83 -3.72 19.55
CA GLY A 132 50.02 -4.94 19.60
C GLY A 132 48.62 -4.80 20.20
N SER A 133 48.21 -3.61 20.67
CA SER A 133 46.88 -3.41 21.26
C SER A 133 45.75 -3.64 20.23
N PRO A 134 44.58 -4.16 20.63
CA PRO A 134 43.45 -4.31 19.71
C PRO A 134 42.96 -2.95 19.21
N LEU A 135 42.67 -2.85 17.90
CA LEU A 135 42.16 -1.63 17.27
C LEU A 135 40.62 -1.64 17.22
N GLN A 136 39.98 -0.47 17.25
CA GLN A 136 38.53 -0.32 17.13
C GLN A 136 38.08 -0.38 15.66
N THR A 137 38.41 -1.49 14.99
CA THR A 137 38.20 -1.72 13.55
C THR A 137 37.01 -2.62 13.23
N THR A 138 36.13 -2.85 14.22
CA THR A 138 34.96 -3.72 14.08
C THR A 138 33.76 -3.13 14.81
N THR A 139 32.57 -3.53 14.38
CA THR A 139 31.28 -3.21 15.01
C THR A 139 30.61 -4.50 15.47
N LYS A 140 29.76 -4.39 16.50
CA LYS A 140 28.93 -5.53 16.92
C LYS A 140 27.85 -5.78 15.88
N ILE A 141 27.57 -7.05 15.61
CA ILE A 141 26.45 -7.45 14.77
C ILE A 141 25.16 -7.27 15.58
N GLU A 142 24.33 -6.32 15.17
CA GLU A 142 22.99 -6.10 15.72
C GLU A 142 21.95 -6.54 14.69
N PRO A 143 20.91 -7.30 15.08
CA PRO A 143 19.88 -7.75 14.15
C PRO A 143 19.16 -6.56 13.52
N ASP A 144 18.87 -6.65 12.23
CA ASP A 144 18.04 -5.64 11.55
C ASP A 144 16.59 -5.72 12.05
N THR A 145 16.20 -4.78 12.93
CA THR A 145 14.85 -4.69 13.51
C THR A 145 13.84 -3.95 12.61
N SER A 146 14.22 -3.53 11.40
CA SER A 146 13.44 -2.58 10.57
C SER A 146 12.11 -3.13 10.00
N SER A 147 11.70 -4.36 10.31
CA SER A 147 10.46 -4.97 9.75
C SER A 147 9.32 -5.25 10.75
N GLN A 148 9.32 -4.65 11.95
CA GLN A 148 8.17 -4.76 12.85
C GLN A 148 7.31 -3.49 12.84
N GLN A 149 6.40 -3.39 11.86
CA GLN A 149 5.23 -2.51 11.95
C GLN A 149 4.34 -2.99 13.11
N THR A 150 4.53 -2.37 14.28
CA THR A 150 3.63 -2.54 15.42
C THR A 150 2.34 -1.78 15.13
N THR A 151 1.26 -2.52 14.82
CA THR A 151 -0.10 -1.95 14.83
C THR A 151 -0.42 -1.42 16.23
N PRO A 152 -0.88 -0.16 16.38
CA PRO A 152 -1.23 0.38 17.69
C PRO A 152 -2.45 -0.35 18.28
N PRO A 153 -2.49 -0.61 19.60
CA PRO A 153 -3.62 -1.26 20.24
C PRO A 153 -4.86 -0.37 20.18
N LYS A 154 -5.94 -0.90 19.61
CA LYS A 154 -7.26 -0.23 19.61
C LYS A 154 -7.75 -0.01 21.04
N ALA A 155 -7.84 1.25 21.44
CA ALA A 155 -8.45 1.65 22.69
C ALA A 155 -9.96 1.29 22.69
N LYS A 156 -10.40 0.52 23.69
CA LYS A 156 -11.82 0.24 23.94
C LYS A 156 -12.40 1.36 24.80
N MET A 157 -13.28 2.17 24.23
CA MET A 157 -14.02 3.21 24.97
C MET A 157 -15.30 2.61 25.61
N GLY A 158 -15.48 2.88 26.91
CA GLY A 158 -16.55 2.33 27.75
C GLY A 158 -17.95 2.85 27.41
N LYS A 159 -18.93 1.93 27.48
CA LYS A 159 -20.37 2.18 27.31
C LYS A 159 -20.93 2.85 28.55
N GLY A 160 -21.26 4.14 28.48
CA GLY A 160 -21.87 4.81 29.63
C GLY A 160 -22.29 6.26 29.44
N CYS A 161 -22.93 6.63 28.32
CA CYS A 161 -23.73 7.87 28.25
C CYS A 161 -24.62 8.01 26.99
N MET A 162 -25.13 6.93 26.39
CA MET A 162 -25.93 7.03 25.14
C MET A 162 -27.46 6.99 25.35
N ILE A 163 -27.96 6.56 26.49
CA ILE A 163 -29.42 6.33 26.66
C ILE A 163 -30.19 7.65 26.88
N ALA A 164 -29.61 8.62 27.59
CA ALA A 164 -30.27 9.91 27.83
C ALA A 164 -30.31 10.80 26.57
N ILE A 165 -29.24 10.80 25.77
CA ILE A 165 -29.17 11.55 24.50
C ILE A 165 -30.13 10.95 23.47
N VAL A 166 -30.22 9.63 23.39
CA VAL A 166 -31.17 8.95 22.49
C VAL A 166 -32.62 9.26 22.86
N LEU A 167 -32.98 9.33 24.15
CA LEU A 167 -34.35 9.65 24.58
C LEU A 167 -34.75 11.12 24.33
N VAL A 168 -33.83 12.07 24.51
CA VAL A 168 -34.07 13.48 24.18
C VAL A 168 -34.17 13.69 22.67
N ILE A 169 -33.33 13.01 21.88
CA ILE A 169 -33.42 13.00 20.42
C ILE A 169 -34.73 12.32 19.98
N LEU A 170 -35.16 11.23 20.61
CA LEU A 170 -36.45 10.59 20.32
C LEU A 170 -37.62 11.51 20.66
N ALA A 171 -37.61 12.20 21.79
CA ALA A 171 -38.65 13.15 22.16
C ALA A 171 -38.67 14.38 21.24
N ALA A 172 -37.50 14.85 20.78
CA ALA A 172 -37.38 15.90 19.78
C ALA A 172 -37.86 15.44 18.40
N ILE A 173 -37.55 14.20 17.98
CA ILE A 173 -38.05 13.58 16.75
C ILE A 173 -39.56 13.39 16.83
N ILE A 174 -40.10 12.92 17.96
CA ILE A 174 -41.54 12.75 18.19
C ILE A 174 -42.23 14.12 18.22
N GLY A 175 -41.66 15.12 18.89
CA GLY A 175 -42.18 16.48 18.93
C GLY A 175 -42.14 17.17 17.56
N PHE A 176 -41.08 16.94 16.78
CA PHE A 176 -40.97 17.37 15.39
C PHE A 176 -42.03 16.66 14.51
N PHE A 177 -42.22 15.35 14.68
CA PHE A 177 -43.28 14.59 14.00
C PHE A 177 -44.68 15.13 14.35
N LEU A 178 -44.95 15.39 15.64
CA LEU A 178 -46.23 15.93 16.12
C LEU A 178 -46.50 17.37 15.65
N MET A 179 -45.47 18.22 15.52
CA MET A 179 -45.62 19.56 14.92
C MET A 179 -45.85 19.52 13.41
N THR A 180 -45.27 18.54 12.70
CA THR A 180 -45.52 18.35 11.25
C THR A 180 -46.86 17.68 10.91
N SER A 181 -47.60 17.22 11.94
CA SER A 181 -48.86 16.47 11.80
C SER A 181 -50.12 17.35 11.73
N LYS A 182 -50.02 18.67 11.87
CA LYS A 182 -51.17 19.56 11.66
C LYS A 182 -51.48 19.62 10.16
N LYS A 183 -52.49 18.86 9.75
CA LYS A 183 -53.02 18.86 8.38
C LYS A 183 -54.00 20.03 8.26
N GLU A 184 -53.62 21.07 7.52
CA GLU A 184 -54.52 22.17 7.18
C GLU A 184 -55.17 21.88 5.84
N ALA A 185 -56.49 21.72 5.83
CA ALA A 185 -57.29 21.62 4.61
C ALA A 185 -57.54 23.03 4.04
N ARG A 186 -57.32 23.22 2.74
CA ARG A 186 -57.60 24.47 2.04
C ARG A 186 -58.33 24.23 0.74
N SER A 187 -59.34 25.05 0.47
CA SER A 187 -59.98 25.11 -0.85
C SER A 187 -59.11 25.92 -1.79
N VAL A 188 -58.77 25.34 -2.94
CA VAL A 188 -57.93 25.93 -3.96
C VAL A 188 -58.48 25.67 -5.35
N VAL A 189 -58.05 26.47 -6.31
CA VAL A 189 -58.42 26.33 -7.73
C VAL A 189 -57.16 26.10 -8.55
N VAL A 190 -57.21 25.20 -9.54
CA VAL A 190 -56.12 25.03 -10.52
C VAL A 190 -55.98 26.33 -11.32
N SER A 191 -54.90 27.06 -11.11
CA SER A 191 -54.60 28.31 -11.82
C SER A 191 -53.69 28.11 -13.03
N ASN A 192 -52.80 27.10 -13.00
CA ASN A 192 -52.00 26.72 -14.14
C ASN A 192 -51.70 25.22 -14.12
N THR A 193 -51.69 24.62 -15.30
CA THR A 193 -51.08 23.31 -15.54
C THR A 193 -49.82 23.57 -16.35
N ALA A 194 -48.71 22.89 -16.06
CA ALA A 194 -47.46 23.05 -16.80
C ALA A 194 -46.76 21.70 -16.95
N TRP A 195 -46.13 21.49 -18.10
CA TRP A 195 -45.27 20.35 -18.36
C TRP A 195 -43.97 20.82 -19.00
N GLN A 196 -42.90 20.07 -18.75
CA GLN A 196 -41.64 20.21 -19.46
C GLN A 196 -41.14 18.82 -19.84
N THR A 197 -40.91 18.60 -21.12
CA THR A 197 -40.31 17.38 -21.63
C THR A 197 -38.87 17.66 -22.05
N SER A 198 -38.01 16.66 -21.94
CA SER A 198 -36.67 16.73 -22.51
C SER A 198 -36.27 15.41 -23.14
N ILE A 199 -35.41 15.50 -24.15
CA ILE A 199 -34.84 14.36 -24.83
C ILE A 199 -33.36 14.61 -25.09
N GLN A 200 -32.52 13.68 -24.65
CA GLN A 200 -31.11 13.71 -24.96
C GLN A 200 -30.90 13.37 -26.44
N VAL A 201 -30.01 14.11 -27.10
CA VAL A 201 -29.44 13.72 -28.38
C VAL A 201 -28.03 13.25 -28.10
N LEU A 202 -27.80 11.96 -28.32
CA LEU A 202 -26.49 11.35 -28.24
C LEU A 202 -25.79 11.46 -29.59
N GLY A 203 -24.50 11.76 -29.58
CA GLY A 203 -23.63 11.73 -30.76
C GLY A 203 -22.43 10.84 -30.54
N LEU A 204 -21.87 10.29 -31.62
CA LEU A 204 -20.55 9.65 -31.56
C LEU A 204 -19.48 10.75 -31.37
N ILE A 205 -18.80 10.71 -30.23
CA ILE A 205 -17.72 11.63 -29.90
C ILE A 205 -16.41 10.88 -29.62
N ASP A 206 -15.28 11.55 -29.86
CA ASP A 206 -13.96 11.02 -29.52
C ASP A 206 -13.74 11.12 -28.01
N LYS A 207 -13.54 9.97 -27.36
CA LYS A 207 -13.10 9.84 -25.98
C LYS A 207 -11.68 9.31 -25.94
N GLN A 208 -11.01 9.48 -24.80
CA GLN A 208 -9.66 8.96 -24.59
C GLN A 208 -9.61 8.05 -23.38
N ALA A 209 -8.80 7.00 -23.48
CA ALA A 209 -8.47 6.10 -22.38
C ALA A 209 -7.02 5.65 -22.51
N SER A 210 -6.50 4.99 -21.47
CA SER A 210 -5.15 4.44 -21.48
C SER A 210 -5.15 3.01 -20.97
N THR A 211 -4.36 2.14 -21.59
CA THR A 211 -4.18 0.73 -21.21
C THR A 211 -2.91 0.16 -21.85
N TRP A 212 -2.58 -1.09 -21.56
CA TRP A 212 -1.51 -1.82 -22.24
C TRP A 212 -1.80 -1.97 -23.74
N ARG A 213 -0.76 -1.87 -24.58
CA ARG A 213 -0.89 -1.84 -26.04
C ARG A 213 -1.66 -3.04 -26.62
N ASP A 214 -1.45 -4.21 -26.06
CA ASP A 214 -2.12 -5.47 -26.43
C ASP A 214 -3.61 -5.52 -26.06
N SER A 215 -4.04 -4.64 -25.17
CA SER A 215 -5.39 -4.58 -24.59
C SER A 215 -6.22 -3.45 -25.20
N ILE A 216 -5.68 -2.73 -26.19
CA ILE A 216 -6.37 -1.64 -26.88
C ILE A 216 -7.36 -2.22 -27.90
N PRO A 217 -8.63 -1.78 -27.91
CA PRO A 217 -9.59 -2.19 -28.92
C PRO A 217 -9.11 -1.90 -30.35
N ALA A 218 -9.31 -2.83 -31.28
CA ALA A 218 -8.80 -2.72 -32.65
C ALA A 218 -9.31 -1.49 -33.44
N SER A 219 -10.49 -0.97 -33.09
CA SER A 219 -11.09 0.23 -33.71
C SER A 219 -10.56 1.55 -33.13
N SER A 220 -9.69 1.50 -32.12
CA SER A 220 -9.15 2.69 -31.46
C SER A 220 -7.92 3.23 -32.18
N ARG A 221 -7.71 4.54 -32.09
CA ARG A 221 -6.52 5.23 -32.62
C ARG A 221 -5.54 5.52 -31.50
N ILE A 222 -4.37 4.89 -31.53
CA ILE A 222 -3.29 5.16 -30.57
C ILE A 222 -2.81 6.61 -30.74
N LEU A 223 -2.67 7.32 -29.62
CA LEU A 223 -2.22 8.71 -29.57
C LEU A 223 -0.75 8.81 -29.14
N SER A 224 -0.41 8.14 -28.04
CA SER A 224 0.96 8.09 -27.51
C SER A 224 1.18 6.80 -26.71
N CYS A 225 2.43 6.34 -26.66
CA CYS A 225 2.86 5.21 -25.83
C CYS A 225 4.07 5.62 -25.01
N SER A 226 4.17 5.06 -23.81
CA SER A 226 5.35 5.13 -22.96
C SER A 226 5.60 3.76 -22.36
N GLU A 227 6.87 3.37 -22.33
CA GLU A 227 7.30 2.15 -21.66
C GLU A 227 7.05 2.26 -20.14
N ARG A 228 6.43 1.24 -19.55
CA ARG A 228 6.11 1.17 -18.11
C ARG A 228 6.29 -0.24 -17.59
N VAL A 229 6.57 -0.36 -16.28
CA VAL A 229 6.63 -1.64 -15.59
C VAL A 229 5.23 -2.27 -15.60
N ARG A 230 5.10 -3.41 -16.29
CA ARG A 230 3.87 -4.21 -16.35
C ARG A 230 3.83 -5.24 -15.24
N GLU A 231 4.97 -5.86 -14.98
CA GLU A 231 5.13 -6.97 -14.05
C GLU A 231 6.52 -6.94 -13.40
N ARG A 232 6.62 -7.57 -12.22
CA ARG A 232 7.89 -7.89 -11.58
C ARG A 232 8.04 -9.41 -11.50
N SER A 233 9.21 -9.91 -11.88
CA SER A 233 9.53 -11.33 -11.84
C SER A 233 10.71 -11.60 -10.89
N ASP A 234 10.66 -12.76 -10.24
CA ASP A 234 11.77 -13.27 -9.41
C ASP A 234 12.82 -14.01 -10.26
N THR A 235 12.56 -14.21 -11.55
CA THR A 235 13.48 -14.84 -12.50
C THR A 235 13.66 -13.95 -13.73
N TYR A 236 14.81 -14.05 -14.39
CA TYR A 236 15.08 -13.24 -15.57
C TYR A 236 14.06 -13.50 -16.69
N VAL A 237 13.54 -12.42 -17.26
CA VAL A 237 12.68 -12.43 -18.45
C VAL A 237 13.40 -11.64 -19.56
N SER A 238 13.34 -12.11 -20.80
CA SER A 238 14.04 -11.42 -21.89
C SER A 238 13.55 -9.98 -22.02
N GLY A 239 14.49 -9.03 -22.03
CA GLY A 239 14.19 -7.59 -22.10
C GLY A 239 13.86 -6.93 -20.75
N SER A 240 13.82 -7.67 -19.64
CA SER A 240 13.62 -7.08 -18.31
C SER A 240 14.87 -6.39 -17.76
N GLU A 241 14.69 -5.40 -16.89
CA GLU A 241 15.76 -4.73 -16.14
C GLU A 241 15.93 -5.35 -14.74
N GLU A 242 17.16 -5.68 -14.35
CA GLU A 242 17.47 -6.18 -12.99
C GLU A 242 17.51 -5.00 -12.01
N VAL A 243 16.63 -5.04 -11.00
CA VAL A 243 16.58 -4.06 -9.91
C VAL A 243 16.90 -4.76 -8.60
N CYS A 244 17.92 -4.28 -7.90
CA CYS A 244 18.38 -4.85 -6.64
C CYS A 244 18.22 -3.87 -5.47
N GLY A 245 17.87 -4.39 -4.30
CA GLY A 245 17.85 -3.63 -3.06
C GLY A 245 19.26 -3.41 -2.47
N GLU A 246 19.31 -2.76 -1.31
CA GLU A 246 20.56 -2.60 -0.58
C GLU A 246 21.11 -3.97 -0.12
N PRO A 247 22.43 -4.23 -0.29
CA PRO A 247 23.03 -5.46 0.20
C PRO A 247 23.00 -5.56 1.73
N TYR A 248 22.77 -6.77 2.23
CA TYR A 248 22.82 -7.12 3.65
C TYR A 248 23.67 -8.36 3.87
N PHE A 249 23.88 -8.71 5.14
CA PHE A 249 24.74 -9.83 5.52
C PHE A 249 23.97 -10.90 6.28
N ILE A 250 24.38 -12.14 6.07
CA ILE A 250 23.88 -13.32 6.79
C ILE A 250 25.06 -13.99 7.49
N ASP A 251 25.08 -13.97 8.83
CA ASP A 251 26.08 -14.70 9.63
C ASP A 251 25.97 -16.21 9.36
N LYS A 252 27.04 -16.84 8.90
CA LYS A 252 27.08 -18.28 8.61
C LYS A 252 27.43 -19.13 9.83
N GLY A 253 27.73 -18.51 10.98
CA GLY A 253 28.02 -19.16 12.26
C GLY A 253 29.41 -19.80 12.36
N ASN A 254 30.18 -19.79 11.28
CA ASN A 254 31.55 -20.30 11.17
C ASN A 254 32.60 -19.16 11.11
N GLY A 255 32.18 -17.92 11.43
CA GLY A 255 33.07 -16.76 11.42
C GLY A 255 33.19 -16.09 10.06
N PHE A 256 32.32 -16.44 9.13
CA PHE A 256 32.08 -15.72 7.89
C PHE A 256 30.63 -15.21 7.86
N SER A 257 30.41 -14.14 7.12
CA SER A 257 29.08 -13.75 6.68
C SER A 257 29.00 -13.80 5.17
N GLU A 258 27.82 -14.13 4.67
CA GLU A 258 27.52 -14.01 3.24
C GLU A 258 26.90 -12.63 3.00
N LYS A 259 27.52 -11.86 2.11
CA LYS A 259 26.95 -10.61 1.60
C LYS A 259 25.97 -10.98 0.51
N VAL A 260 24.70 -10.66 0.69
CA VAL A 260 23.64 -10.95 -0.27
C VAL A 260 22.87 -9.68 -0.60
N GLN A 261 22.15 -9.70 -1.71
CA GLN A 261 21.17 -8.68 -2.05
C GLN A 261 19.97 -9.34 -2.69
N ASP A 262 18.78 -8.78 -2.45
CA ASP A 262 17.56 -9.26 -3.07
C ASP A 262 17.32 -8.47 -4.37
N CYS A 263 17.18 -9.20 -5.47
CA CYS A 263 16.92 -8.64 -6.79
C CYS A 263 15.59 -9.16 -7.34
N TYR A 264 14.98 -8.36 -8.21
CA TYR A 264 13.86 -8.75 -9.06
C TYR A 264 14.04 -8.11 -10.43
N TYR A 265 13.25 -8.57 -11.39
CA TYR A 265 13.32 -8.12 -12.77
C TYR A 265 12.06 -7.33 -13.11
N GLU A 266 12.20 -6.08 -13.52
CA GLU A 266 11.09 -5.26 -14.02
C GLU A 266 10.86 -5.56 -15.49
N VAL A 267 9.68 -6.10 -15.80
CA VAL A 267 9.24 -6.40 -17.16
C VAL A 267 8.46 -5.20 -17.67
N TYR A 268 9.02 -4.54 -18.68
CA TYR A 268 8.43 -3.37 -19.29
C TYR A 268 7.51 -3.73 -20.46
N ASP A 269 6.49 -2.92 -20.66
CA ASP A 269 5.62 -2.98 -21.83
C ASP A 269 5.08 -1.58 -22.18
N ASP A 270 4.53 -1.46 -23.37
CA ASP A 270 3.94 -0.22 -23.87
C ASP A 270 2.59 0.05 -23.19
N TYR A 271 2.55 1.10 -22.38
CA TYR A 271 1.31 1.67 -21.88
C TYR A 271 0.93 2.88 -22.73
N CYS A 272 -0.18 2.77 -23.43
CA CYS A 272 -0.58 3.77 -24.42
C CYS A 272 -1.88 4.48 -24.06
N THR A 273 -1.95 5.74 -24.46
CA THR A 273 -3.20 6.51 -24.53
C THR A 273 -3.76 6.38 -25.94
N TYR A 274 -5.06 6.12 -26.05
CA TYR A 274 -5.76 5.95 -27.32
C TYR A 274 -7.08 6.72 -27.33
N ALA A 275 -7.48 7.15 -28.54
CA ALA A 275 -8.80 7.70 -28.81
C ALA A 275 -9.74 6.60 -29.32
N TYR A 276 -10.99 6.63 -28.87
CA TYR A 276 -12.07 5.76 -29.33
C TYR A 276 -13.37 6.54 -29.43
N GLN A 277 -14.31 6.05 -30.24
CA GLN A 277 -15.61 6.68 -30.37
C GLN A 277 -16.65 5.98 -29.50
N ASP A 278 -17.44 6.78 -28.80
CA ASP A 278 -18.54 6.30 -27.98
C ASP A 278 -19.69 7.31 -27.99
N TRP A 279 -20.90 6.83 -27.70
CA TRP A 279 -22.08 7.65 -27.66
C TRP A 279 -22.13 8.47 -26.38
N ASP A 280 -22.25 9.79 -26.51
CA ASP A 280 -22.42 10.68 -25.36
C ASP A 280 -23.42 11.80 -25.67
N VAL A 281 -23.93 12.45 -24.63
CA VAL A 281 -24.90 13.53 -24.74
C VAL A 281 -24.22 14.75 -25.35
N ILE A 282 -24.58 15.07 -26.58
CA ILE A 282 -24.09 16.27 -27.28
C ILE A 282 -25.09 17.44 -27.20
N SER A 283 -26.36 17.14 -26.93
CA SER A 283 -27.41 18.14 -26.78
C SER A 283 -28.57 17.58 -25.97
N VAL A 284 -29.33 18.47 -25.34
CA VAL A 284 -30.61 18.16 -24.68
C VAL A 284 -31.63 19.11 -25.28
N LEU A 285 -32.65 18.56 -25.94
CA LEU A 285 -33.76 19.33 -26.46
C LEU A 285 -34.88 19.34 -25.41
N SER A 286 -35.53 20.47 -25.21
CA SER A 286 -36.67 20.58 -24.31
C SER A 286 -37.82 21.32 -24.95
N ASP A 287 -39.03 20.96 -24.53
CA ASP A 287 -40.27 21.63 -24.88
C ASP A 287 -41.09 21.81 -23.61
N GLN A 288 -41.95 22.82 -23.58
CA GLN A 288 -42.76 23.14 -22.42
C GLN A 288 -44.11 23.71 -22.86
N GLY A 289 -45.14 23.44 -22.07
CA GLY A 289 -46.49 23.91 -22.35
C GLY A 289 -47.33 23.98 -21.10
N ASN A 290 -48.47 24.66 -21.21
CA ASN A 290 -49.43 24.82 -20.12
C ASN A 290 -50.73 24.04 -20.33
N ASP A 291 -50.81 23.20 -21.36
CA ASP A 291 -51.97 22.36 -21.64
C ASP A 291 -51.81 20.93 -21.06
N ILE A 292 -52.83 20.09 -21.21
CA ILE A 292 -52.84 18.72 -20.69
C ILE A 292 -52.22 17.67 -21.65
N ASN A 293 -51.53 18.12 -22.70
CA ASN A 293 -50.98 17.27 -23.76
C ASN A 293 -49.48 17.54 -23.96
N PRO A 294 -48.62 16.95 -23.11
CA PRO A 294 -47.17 17.06 -23.26
C PRO A 294 -46.71 16.65 -24.64
N LEU A 295 -45.94 17.53 -25.28
CA LEU A 295 -45.31 17.27 -26.57
C LEU A 295 -43.86 16.89 -26.36
N ILE A 296 -43.35 15.99 -27.20
CA ILE A 296 -41.91 15.67 -27.25
C ILE A 296 -41.28 16.62 -28.28
N PRO A 297 -40.13 17.26 -27.96
CA PRO A 297 -39.42 18.11 -28.91
C PRO A 297 -39.16 17.36 -30.22
N LYS A 298 -39.61 17.93 -31.34
CA LYS A 298 -39.30 17.38 -32.67
C LYS A 298 -37.85 17.66 -33.02
N THR A 299 -37.18 16.66 -33.58
CA THR A 299 -35.79 16.79 -34.02
C THR A 299 -35.54 15.99 -35.28
N THR A 300 -34.59 16.45 -36.09
CA THR A 300 -34.06 15.73 -37.24
C THR A 300 -32.64 15.32 -36.89
N LEU A 301 -32.39 14.02 -36.84
CA LEU A 301 -31.10 13.47 -36.46
C LEU A 301 -30.18 13.36 -37.68
N SER A 302 -28.90 13.67 -37.47
CA SER A 302 -27.83 13.33 -38.42
C SER A 302 -27.46 11.84 -38.33
N GLU A 303 -26.69 11.33 -39.29
CA GLU A 303 -26.27 9.91 -39.36
C GLU A 303 -25.55 9.42 -38.09
N ASN A 304 -24.75 10.29 -37.45
CA ASN A 304 -24.01 9.98 -36.22
C ASN A 304 -24.74 10.45 -34.94
N GLN A 305 -26.06 10.55 -34.97
CA GLN A 305 -26.88 10.95 -33.83
C GLN A 305 -27.98 9.93 -33.54
N ARG A 306 -28.31 9.77 -32.25
CA ARG A 306 -29.44 8.95 -31.79
C ARG A 306 -30.10 9.60 -30.59
N LEU A 307 -31.35 9.21 -30.31
CA LEU A 307 -32.04 9.65 -29.10
C LEU A 307 -31.48 8.89 -27.89
N GLY A 308 -31.23 9.63 -26.82
CA GLY A 308 -30.88 9.09 -25.52
C GLY A 308 -32.10 9.06 -24.61
N ASN A 309 -31.88 9.31 -23.32
CA ASN A 309 -32.94 9.27 -22.34
C ASN A 309 -33.94 10.43 -22.54
N GLN A 310 -35.21 10.09 -22.40
CA GLN A 310 -36.32 11.05 -22.34
C GLN A 310 -36.73 11.26 -20.89
N SER A 311 -37.15 12.47 -20.57
CA SER A 311 -37.77 12.78 -19.28
C SER A 311 -38.93 13.74 -19.45
N VAL A 312 -39.87 13.67 -18.52
CA VAL A 312 -40.99 14.59 -18.42
C VAL A 312 -41.18 14.99 -16.96
N SER A 313 -41.42 16.27 -16.73
CA SER A 313 -41.84 16.81 -15.45
C SER A 313 -43.17 17.52 -15.59
N TYR A 314 -44.01 17.38 -14.57
CA TYR A 314 -45.33 17.98 -14.50
C TYR A 314 -45.39 18.94 -13.32
N SER A 315 -46.18 20.00 -13.44
CA SER A 315 -46.42 20.95 -12.37
C SER A 315 -47.84 21.47 -12.45
N ILE A 316 -48.57 21.40 -11.34
CA ILE A 316 -49.89 21.99 -11.18
C ILE A 316 -49.77 23.13 -10.17
N SER A 317 -50.20 24.32 -10.56
CA SER A 317 -50.30 25.47 -9.68
C SER A 317 -51.75 25.62 -9.22
N PHE A 318 -51.93 25.62 -7.91
CA PHE A 318 -53.19 25.89 -7.24
C PHE A 318 -53.15 27.28 -6.62
N THR A 319 -54.25 28.02 -6.66
CA THR A 319 -54.36 29.33 -6.00
C THR A 319 -55.53 29.34 -5.04
N ASP A 320 -55.31 29.81 -3.82
CA ASP A 320 -56.39 30.03 -2.84
C ASP A 320 -57.05 31.40 -2.99
N SER A 321 -58.11 31.65 -2.22
CA SER A 321 -58.85 32.93 -2.25
C SER A 321 -58.03 34.14 -1.80
N ALA A 322 -56.91 33.94 -1.11
CA ALA A 322 -55.97 34.99 -0.72
C ALA A 322 -54.88 35.23 -1.77
N GLY A 323 -54.91 34.51 -2.89
CA GLY A 323 -53.93 34.61 -3.98
C GLY A 323 -52.63 33.84 -3.74
N LYS A 324 -52.55 33.01 -2.68
CA LYS A 324 -51.35 32.20 -2.41
C LYS A 324 -51.32 30.98 -3.35
N VAL A 325 -50.15 30.73 -3.93
CA VAL A 325 -49.92 29.64 -4.88
C VAL A 325 -49.32 28.42 -4.19
N TYR A 326 -49.81 27.23 -4.53
CA TYR A 326 -49.29 25.94 -4.09
C TYR A 326 -48.96 25.09 -5.32
N THR A 327 -47.84 24.38 -5.29
CA THR A 327 -47.39 23.56 -6.41
C THR A 327 -47.51 22.08 -6.08
N TYR A 328 -48.08 21.32 -7.01
CA TYR A 328 -48.12 19.86 -6.99
C TYR A 328 -47.37 19.30 -8.20
N VAL A 329 -46.66 18.19 -8.02
CA VAL A 329 -45.89 17.53 -9.08
C VAL A 329 -46.49 16.15 -9.29
N PRO A 330 -47.39 15.98 -10.29
CA PRO A 330 -47.89 14.68 -10.68
C PRO A 330 -46.75 13.72 -11.03
N SER A 331 -46.95 12.44 -10.69
CA SER A 331 -45.98 11.36 -10.93
C SER A 331 -46.12 10.71 -12.30
N SER A 332 -47.27 10.91 -12.97
CA SER A 332 -47.63 10.27 -14.24
C SER A 332 -48.45 11.20 -15.13
N LEU A 333 -48.52 10.86 -16.43
CA LEU A 333 -49.34 11.59 -17.39
C LEU A 333 -50.83 11.44 -17.08
N GLU A 334 -51.23 10.24 -16.66
CA GLU A 334 -52.61 9.90 -16.30
C GLU A 334 -53.09 10.77 -15.15
N GLU A 335 -52.25 10.96 -14.13
CA GLU A 335 -52.52 11.84 -13.00
C GLU A 335 -52.52 13.32 -13.43
N TYR A 336 -51.54 13.76 -14.21
CA TYR A 336 -51.47 15.13 -14.72
C TYR A 336 -52.74 15.55 -15.49
N ARG A 337 -53.30 14.63 -16.28
CA ARG A 337 -54.51 14.87 -17.09
C ARG A 337 -55.81 14.96 -16.29
N GLN A 338 -55.80 14.65 -15.00
CA GLN A 338 -56.98 14.81 -14.13
C GLN A 338 -57.24 16.27 -13.74
N PHE A 339 -56.24 17.15 -13.94
CA PHE A 339 -56.32 18.56 -13.59
C PHE A 339 -56.71 19.40 -14.80
N GLY A 340 -57.89 20.02 -14.75
CA GLY A 340 -58.30 21.10 -15.64
C GLY A 340 -58.12 22.46 -14.98
N VAL A 341 -57.75 23.47 -15.76
CA VAL A 341 -57.74 24.86 -15.27
C VAL A 341 -59.15 25.24 -14.81
N ASN A 342 -59.25 25.90 -13.66
CA ASN A 342 -60.49 26.20 -12.92
C ASN A 342 -61.13 25.02 -12.19
N ASP A 343 -60.54 23.83 -12.17
CA ASP A 343 -61.00 22.77 -11.28
C ASP A 343 -60.79 23.16 -9.81
N HIS A 344 -61.78 22.82 -8.98
CA HIS A 344 -61.77 23.09 -7.54
C HIS A 344 -61.33 21.86 -6.75
N TYR A 345 -60.44 22.07 -5.79
CA TYR A 345 -59.91 21.00 -4.95
C TYR A 345 -59.84 21.44 -3.49
N THR A 346 -59.94 20.46 -2.60
CA THR A 346 -59.49 20.58 -1.21
C THR A 346 -58.11 19.93 -1.09
N ILE A 347 -57.07 20.69 -0.75
CA ILE A 347 -55.72 20.17 -0.49
C ILE A 347 -55.44 20.11 1.01
N GLU A 348 -54.76 19.07 1.47
CA GLU A 348 -54.17 18.99 2.82
C GLU A 348 -52.67 19.23 2.72
N LEU A 349 -52.16 20.17 3.52
CA LEU A 349 -50.74 20.49 3.60
C LEU A 349 -50.09 19.81 4.80
N ASN A 350 -48.83 19.37 4.67
CA ASN A 350 -48.00 19.01 5.81
C ASN A 350 -47.39 20.26 6.49
N GLY A 351 -46.70 20.06 7.61
CA GLY A 351 -46.01 21.15 8.34
C GLY A 351 -44.92 21.91 7.57
N PHE A 352 -44.53 21.46 6.36
CA PHE A 352 -43.60 22.14 5.47
C PHE A 352 -44.29 22.85 4.29
N GLY A 353 -45.63 22.81 4.23
CA GLY A 353 -46.42 23.43 3.17
C GLY A 353 -46.48 22.62 1.86
N SER A 354 -46.06 21.35 1.87
CA SER A 354 -46.24 20.44 0.72
C SER A 354 -47.62 19.80 0.76
N ILE A 355 -48.21 19.59 -0.41
CA ILE A 355 -49.50 18.91 -0.57
C ILE A 355 -49.30 17.42 -0.29
N VAL A 356 -50.04 16.86 0.68
CA VAL A 356 -49.99 15.44 1.06
C VAL A 356 -51.28 14.67 0.75
N LYS A 357 -52.37 15.38 0.52
CA LYS A 357 -53.64 14.81 0.08
C LYS A 357 -54.41 15.87 -0.72
N MET A 358 -55.22 15.41 -1.66
CA MET A 358 -56.05 16.27 -2.50
C MET A 358 -57.33 15.54 -2.89
N GLU A 359 -58.45 16.25 -2.81
CA GLU A 359 -59.78 15.74 -3.18
C GLU A 359 -60.47 16.73 -4.10
N LYS A 360 -60.97 16.25 -5.25
CA LYS A 360 -61.71 17.08 -6.22
C LYS A 360 -63.09 17.40 -5.63
N GLN A 361 -63.53 18.66 -5.77
CA GLN A 361 -64.82 19.14 -5.28
C GLN A 361 -65.95 18.92 -6.28
#